data_AF-A0A6P0LTG3-F1
#
_entry.id   AF-A0A6P0LTG3-F1
#
_cell.length_a   1.000
_cell.length_b   1.000
_cell.length_c   1.000
_cell.angle_alpha   90.00
_cell.angle_beta   90.00
_cell.angle_gamma   90.00
#
_symmetry.space_group_name_H-M   'P 1'
#
loop_
_entity.id
_entity.type
_entity.pdbx_description
1 polymer ?
#
loop_
_entity_poly.entity_id
_entity_poly.type
_entity_poly.pdbx_seq_one_letter_code
_entity_poly.pdbx_strand_id
1 'polypeptide(L)'
;MDTKAFKRSLQKSDNYHRKGFGHEAEVTSQLESEYQSSLIEQIRANNYRLQQGDVTIRLAEAFGFCWGVERAVAMAYETRTHFPNEQIWITNEIIHNPSVNQRLREMSVGFIAVEDGKKDFSVVGAGDVVILPAFGASVQEMQLLHEKDCKIVDTTCPWVSKVWNTVEKHKKKEYTSIIHGKYKHEETVATSSFAGKYLVLLNLQQAEYVANYILNGGNRDEFLDKFKNAISVGFDPEQDLERIGIANQTTMLKTETEQIGKLFERTMMKKYGTSNLNDHFQSFNTICDATQERQDAMLELV
;
A
#
# COMPACT_ATOMS: atom_id res chain seq x y z
N MET A 1 6.91 20.23 5.23
CA MET A 1 8.05 19.54 4.59
C MET A 1 7.74 19.24 3.14
N ASP A 2 8.68 19.51 2.23
CA ASP A 2 8.61 19.07 0.83
C ASP A 2 9.00 17.59 0.74
N THR A 3 7.99 16.73 0.80
CA THR A 3 8.12 15.26 0.76
C THR A 3 8.77 14.78 -0.54
N LYS A 4 8.57 15.51 -1.63
CA LYS A 4 9.09 15.16 -2.95
C LYS A 4 10.57 15.48 -3.05
N ALA A 5 10.99 16.62 -2.52
CA ALA A 5 12.40 16.97 -2.42
C ALA A 5 13.14 15.96 -1.52
N PHE A 6 12.57 15.63 -0.36
CA PHE A 6 13.13 14.62 0.55
C PHE A 6 13.25 13.24 -0.12
N LYS A 7 12.19 12.75 -0.77
CA LYS A 7 12.25 11.45 -1.48
C LYS A 7 13.32 11.44 -2.57
N ARG A 8 13.52 12.57 -3.27
CA ARG A 8 14.58 12.71 -4.27
C ARG A 8 15.97 12.74 -3.66
N SER A 9 16.17 13.34 -2.49
CA SER A 9 17.46 13.28 -1.79
C SER A 9 17.74 11.87 -1.29
N LEU A 10 16.72 11.21 -0.72
CA LEU A 10 16.81 9.84 -0.24
C LEU A 10 17.21 8.88 -1.36
N GLN A 11 16.54 8.96 -2.52
CA GLN A 11 16.84 8.13 -3.70
C GLN A 11 18.22 8.34 -4.32
N LYS A 12 18.90 9.44 -3.99
CA LYS A 12 20.27 9.72 -4.43
C LYS A 12 21.32 9.32 -3.40
N SER A 13 20.90 8.95 -2.19
CA SER A 13 21.80 8.48 -1.15
C SER A 13 22.31 7.09 -1.50
N ASP A 14 23.61 6.86 -1.29
CA ASP A 14 24.22 5.54 -1.42
C ASP A 14 23.67 4.54 -0.40
N ASN A 15 23.09 5.04 0.70
CA ASN A 15 22.46 4.24 1.76
C ASN A 15 20.97 3.93 1.46
N TYR A 16 20.46 4.19 0.25
CA TYR A 16 19.09 3.86 -0.12
C TYR A 16 19.05 2.89 -1.31
N HIS A 17 18.61 1.67 -1.04
CA HIS A 17 18.60 0.56 -1.99
C HIS A 17 17.17 0.21 -2.39
N ARG A 18 16.88 0.28 -3.69
CA ARG A 18 15.55 -0.05 -4.26
C ARG A 18 15.60 -1.02 -5.44
N LYS A 19 16.78 -1.22 -6.02
CA LYS A 19 17.07 -2.28 -6.98
C LYS A 19 17.82 -3.33 -6.15
N GLY A 20 17.38 -4.59 -6.17
CA GLY A 20 17.98 -5.67 -5.38
C GLY A 20 19.50 -5.80 -5.57
N PHE A 21 20.13 -6.71 -4.84
CA PHE A 21 21.58 -6.78 -4.71
C PHE A 21 22.25 -7.72 -5.73
N GLY A 22 21.54 -8.12 -6.78
CA GLY A 22 22.07 -8.99 -7.83
C GLY A 22 22.02 -10.49 -7.51
N HIS A 23 21.31 -10.87 -6.44
CA HIS A 23 21.11 -12.26 -6.00
C HIS A 23 19.72 -12.82 -6.37
N GLU A 24 19.03 -12.18 -7.32
CA GLU A 24 17.63 -12.47 -7.65
C GLU A 24 17.43 -13.92 -8.11
N ALA A 25 18.36 -14.47 -8.89
CA ALA A 25 18.27 -15.84 -9.37
C ALA A 25 18.36 -16.88 -8.23
N GLU A 26 19.31 -16.71 -7.31
CA GLU A 26 19.51 -17.62 -6.17
C GLU A 26 18.30 -17.60 -5.23
N VAL A 27 17.78 -16.40 -4.95
CA VAL A 27 16.62 -16.22 -4.07
C VAL A 27 15.33 -16.69 -4.73
N THR A 28 15.17 -16.45 -6.04
CA THR A 28 14.02 -16.96 -6.78
C THR A 28 13.99 -18.49 -6.76
N SER A 29 15.12 -19.16 -6.98
CA SER A 29 15.19 -20.63 -6.87
C SER A 29 14.87 -21.14 -5.46
N GLN A 30 15.31 -20.42 -4.41
CA GLN A 30 14.92 -20.76 -3.04
C GLN A 30 13.40 -20.62 -2.82
N LEU A 31 12.80 -19.50 -3.24
CA LEU A 31 11.36 -19.28 -3.15
C LEU A 31 10.57 -20.32 -3.94
N GLU A 32 11.02 -20.67 -5.14
CA GLU A 32 10.41 -21.75 -5.94
C GLU A 32 10.45 -23.08 -5.18
N SER A 33 11.58 -23.45 -4.58
CA SER A 33 11.67 -24.68 -3.79
C SER A 33 10.76 -24.69 -2.55
N GLU A 34 10.53 -23.52 -1.93
CA GLU A 34 9.71 -23.39 -0.72
C GLU A 34 8.21 -23.37 -1.04
N TYR A 35 7.82 -22.87 -2.23
CA TYR A 35 6.41 -22.60 -2.58
C TYR A 35 5.87 -23.35 -3.80
N GLN A 36 6.68 -24.12 -4.54
CA GLN A 36 6.20 -25.02 -5.58
C GLN A 36 5.69 -26.35 -5.02
N SER A 37 4.68 -26.91 -5.67
CA SER A 37 4.06 -28.18 -5.27
C SER A 37 3.68 -28.96 -6.51
N SER A 38 4.18 -30.19 -6.64
CA SER A 38 3.84 -31.10 -7.74
C SER A 38 2.34 -31.40 -7.83
N LEU A 39 1.64 -31.37 -6.68
CA LEU A 39 0.18 -31.49 -6.65
C LEU A 39 -0.49 -30.29 -7.31
N ILE A 40 -0.01 -29.07 -7.03
CA ILE A 40 -0.53 -27.85 -7.65
C ILE A 40 -0.27 -27.84 -9.16
N GLU A 41 0.91 -28.27 -9.59
CA GLU A 41 1.23 -28.45 -11.02
C GLU A 41 0.30 -29.46 -11.70
N GLN A 42 0.05 -30.59 -11.04
CA GLN A 42 -0.90 -31.60 -11.53
C GLN A 42 -2.31 -31.05 -11.65
N ILE A 43 -2.80 -30.28 -10.67
CA ILE A 43 -4.14 -29.68 -10.73
C ILE A 43 -4.22 -28.65 -11.87
N ARG A 44 -3.20 -27.80 -12.04
CA ARG A 44 -3.10 -26.84 -13.16
C ARG A 44 -3.13 -27.54 -14.52
N ALA A 45 -2.34 -28.61 -14.69
CA ALA A 45 -2.30 -29.40 -15.92
C ALA A 45 -3.64 -30.07 -16.26
N ASN A 46 -4.51 -30.27 -15.25
CA ASN A 46 -5.84 -30.85 -15.41
C ASN A 46 -6.95 -29.77 -15.43
N ASN A 47 -6.69 -28.61 -16.04
CA ASN A 47 -7.64 -27.48 -16.13
C ASN A 47 -8.16 -27.06 -14.75
N TYR A 48 -7.24 -26.89 -13.80
CA TYR A 48 -7.53 -26.47 -12.42
C TYR A 48 -8.49 -27.40 -11.66
N ARG A 49 -8.59 -28.67 -12.06
CA ARG A 49 -9.49 -29.66 -11.45
C ARG A 49 -8.77 -31.00 -11.24
N LEU A 50 -8.93 -31.58 -10.07
CA LEU A 50 -8.48 -32.95 -9.77
C LEU A 50 -9.64 -33.72 -9.14
N GLN A 51 -9.96 -34.89 -9.69
CA GLN A 51 -10.99 -35.76 -9.15
C GLN A 51 -10.36 -37.06 -8.63
N GLN A 52 -10.64 -37.38 -7.37
CA GLN A 52 -10.18 -38.61 -6.73
C GLN A 52 -11.36 -39.28 -6.01
N GLY A 53 -11.88 -40.34 -6.63
CA GLY A 53 -13.14 -40.96 -6.21
C GLY A 53 -14.30 -39.95 -6.27
N ASP A 54 -15.00 -39.82 -5.15
CA ASP A 54 -16.13 -38.90 -5.00
C ASP A 54 -15.71 -37.46 -4.62
N VAL A 55 -14.41 -37.20 -4.45
CA VAL A 55 -13.88 -35.87 -4.11
C VAL A 55 -13.40 -35.16 -5.36
N THR A 56 -13.89 -33.94 -5.59
CA THR A 56 -13.36 -33.02 -6.61
C THR A 56 -12.68 -31.85 -5.92
N ILE A 57 -11.40 -31.65 -6.23
CA ILE A 57 -10.61 -30.48 -5.85
C ILE A 57 -10.61 -29.52 -7.04
N ARG A 58 -10.96 -28.26 -6.81
CA ARG A 58 -10.84 -27.16 -7.78
C ARG A 58 -9.84 -26.14 -7.26
N LEU A 59 -9.03 -25.59 -8.16
CA LEU A 59 -8.05 -24.55 -7.85
C LEU A 59 -8.45 -23.26 -8.54
N ALA A 60 -8.31 -22.11 -7.87
CA ALA A 60 -8.54 -20.82 -8.52
C ALA A 60 -7.51 -20.63 -9.63
N GLU A 61 -7.88 -20.01 -10.74
CA GLU A 61 -6.92 -19.75 -11.82
C GLU A 61 -5.83 -18.74 -11.41
N ALA A 62 -6.19 -17.80 -10.54
CA ALA A 62 -5.27 -16.84 -9.92
C ALA A 62 -5.23 -17.01 -8.39
N PHE A 63 -4.05 -17.35 -7.84
CA PHE A 63 -3.80 -17.50 -6.41
C PHE A 63 -2.32 -17.29 -6.07
N GLY A 64 -1.99 -17.23 -4.77
CA GLY A 64 -0.60 -17.10 -4.30
C GLY A 64 -0.02 -15.69 -4.43
N PHE A 65 1.31 -15.58 -4.43
CA PHE A 65 2.01 -14.31 -4.47
C PHE A 65 1.75 -13.55 -5.77
N CYS A 66 1.63 -12.23 -5.67
CA CYS A 66 1.68 -11.36 -6.83
C CYS A 66 3.13 -10.90 -7.04
N TRP A 67 3.43 -10.39 -8.23
CA TRP A 67 4.77 -9.89 -8.55
C TRP A 67 5.34 -8.90 -7.51
N GLY A 68 4.49 -8.02 -6.97
CA GLY A 68 4.91 -7.06 -5.95
C GLY A 68 5.34 -7.72 -4.63
N VAL A 69 4.68 -8.82 -4.27
CA VAL A 69 5.03 -9.65 -3.11
C VAL A 69 6.29 -10.44 -3.37
N GLU A 70 6.40 -11.14 -4.51
CA GLU A 70 7.59 -11.92 -4.89
C GLU A 70 8.84 -11.05 -4.86
N ARG A 71 8.77 -9.87 -5.49
CA ARG A 71 9.87 -8.89 -5.48
C ARG A 71 10.24 -8.46 -4.05
N ALA A 72 9.24 -8.17 -3.21
CA ALA A 72 9.52 -7.68 -1.86
C ALA A 72 10.16 -8.74 -0.97
N VAL A 73 9.63 -9.98 -1.02
CA VAL A 73 10.19 -11.12 -0.29
C VAL A 73 11.59 -11.44 -0.79
N ALA A 74 11.79 -11.48 -2.11
CA ALA A 74 13.09 -11.74 -2.69
C ALA A 74 14.13 -10.73 -2.22
N MET A 75 13.83 -9.43 -2.34
CA MET A 75 14.73 -8.37 -1.85
C MET A 75 15.01 -8.47 -0.34
N ALA A 76 14.00 -8.82 0.47
CA ALA A 76 14.19 -8.99 1.91
C ALA A 76 15.14 -10.15 2.21
N TYR A 77 15.05 -11.26 1.48
CA TYR A 77 15.95 -12.41 1.64
C TYR A 77 17.36 -12.08 1.15
N GLU A 78 17.49 -11.42 -0.01
CA GLU A 78 18.77 -10.92 -0.53
C GLU A 78 19.48 -9.99 0.46
N THR A 79 18.72 -9.19 1.22
CA THR A 79 19.27 -8.23 2.17
C THR A 79 20.16 -8.91 3.21
N ARG A 80 19.77 -10.08 3.72
CA ARG A 80 20.62 -10.84 4.65
C ARG A 80 21.86 -11.42 3.97
N THR A 81 21.75 -11.92 2.75
CA THR A 81 22.91 -12.42 1.99
C THR A 81 23.92 -11.30 1.73
N HIS A 82 23.42 -10.11 1.38
CA HIS A 82 24.25 -8.96 1.06
C HIS A 82 24.88 -8.31 2.30
N PHE A 83 24.16 -8.29 3.42
CA PHE A 83 24.60 -7.76 4.71
C PHE A 83 24.71 -8.88 5.76
N PRO A 84 25.69 -9.81 5.63
CA PRO A 84 25.76 -11.01 6.45
C PRO A 84 26.07 -10.73 7.93
N ASN A 85 26.72 -9.60 8.24
CA ASN A 85 27.22 -9.31 9.59
C ASN A 85 26.50 -8.14 10.26
N GLU A 86 25.65 -7.43 9.52
CA GLU A 86 24.94 -6.25 10.00
C GLU A 86 23.67 -6.63 10.77
N GLN A 87 23.31 -5.75 11.69
CA GLN A 87 22.00 -5.77 12.31
C GLN A 87 20.97 -5.33 11.27
N ILE A 88 19.98 -6.20 11.01
CA ILE A 88 18.92 -5.94 10.04
C ILE A 88 17.61 -5.85 10.80
N TRP A 89 16.87 -4.78 10.54
CA TRP A 89 15.54 -4.54 11.05
C TRP A 89 14.54 -4.48 9.90
N ILE A 90 13.30 -4.85 10.17
CA ILE A 90 12.16 -4.55 9.30
C ILE A 90 11.14 -3.73 10.09
N THR A 91 10.61 -2.68 9.45
CA THR A 91 9.72 -1.73 10.15
C THR A 91 8.35 -2.30 10.51
N ASN A 92 7.96 -3.41 9.89
CA ASN A 92 6.69 -4.13 10.06
C ASN A 92 6.88 -5.56 9.52
N GLU A 93 5.81 -6.33 9.38
CA GLU A 93 5.83 -7.52 8.54
C GLU A 93 6.22 -7.20 7.08
N ILE A 94 7.01 -8.07 6.43
CA ILE A 94 7.35 -7.88 5.01
C ILE A 94 6.09 -7.91 4.14
N ILE A 95 5.23 -8.87 4.47
CA ILE A 95 3.86 -9.08 4.00
C ILE A 95 3.05 -9.74 5.11
N HIS A 96 1.71 -9.71 5.06
CA HIS A 96 0.84 -10.39 6.01
C HIS A 96 0.80 -11.92 5.82
N ASN A 97 1.96 -12.57 5.95
CA ASN A 97 2.15 -14.01 5.88
C ASN A 97 3.07 -14.48 7.02
N PRO A 98 2.55 -15.17 8.03
CA PRO A 98 3.33 -15.61 9.19
C PRO A 98 4.55 -16.47 8.82
N SER A 99 4.44 -17.36 7.84
CA SER A 99 5.53 -18.25 7.43
C SER A 99 6.69 -17.48 6.82
N VAL A 100 6.41 -16.50 5.96
CA VAL A 100 7.45 -15.64 5.36
C VAL A 100 8.13 -14.78 6.43
N ASN A 101 7.36 -14.21 7.37
CA ASN A 101 7.93 -13.43 8.46
C ASN A 101 8.75 -14.30 9.42
N GLN A 102 8.32 -15.54 9.68
CA GLN A 102 9.07 -16.50 10.47
C GLN A 102 10.41 -16.84 9.81
N ARG A 103 10.42 -17.02 8.49
CA ARG A 103 11.65 -17.24 7.72
C ARG A 103 12.64 -16.08 7.86
N LEU A 104 12.16 -14.84 7.79
CA LEU A 104 13.00 -13.66 8.05
C LEU A 104 13.60 -13.66 9.47
N ARG A 105 12.83 -14.08 10.48
CA ARG A 105 13.34 -14.22 11.86
C ARG A 105 14.43 -15.29 11.96
N GLU A 106 14.27 -16.43 11.30
CA GLU A 106 15.29 -17.47 11.21
C GLU A 106 16.57 -16.96 10.51
N MET A 107 16.42 -16.06 9.55
CA MET A 107 17.51 -15.33 8.91
C MET A 107 18.06 -14.17 9.77
N SER A 108 17.72 -14.13 11.06
CA SER A 108 18.16 -13.11 12.02
C SER A 108 17.77 -11.69 11.63
N VAL A 109 16.62 -11.49 10.97
CA VAL A 109 16.03 -10.17 10.77
C VAL A 109 15.16 -9.81 11.97
N GLY A 110 15.49 -8.70 12.63
CA GLY A 110 14.73 -8.14 13.74
C GLY A 110 13.48 -7.42 13.26
N PHE A 111 12.40 -7.45 14.04
CA PHE A 111 11.16 -6.74 13.76
C PHE A 111 11.01 -5.60 14.76
N ILE A 112 10.79 -4.39 14.27
CA ILE A 112 10.59 -3.23 15.14
C ILE A 112 9.25 -3.39 15.87
N ALA A 113 9.29 -3.32 17.19
CA ALA A 113 8.10 -3.50 18.02
C ALA A 113 7.13 -2.33 17.87
N VAL A 114 5.83 -2.63 17.97
CA VAL A 114 4.76 -1.64 17.97
C VAL A 114 4.09 -1.66 19.34
N GLU A 115 4.17 -0.56 20.08
CA GLU A 115 3.52 -0.36 21.37
C GLU A 115 2.53 0.82 21.25
N ASP A 116 1.28 0.61 21.65
CA ASP A 116 0.20 1.61 21.55
C ASP A 116 0.07 2.27 20.17
N GLY A 117 0.35 1.51 19.10
CA GLY A 117 0.30 2.00 17.72
C GLY A 117 1.50 2.85 17.29
N LYS A 118 2.56 2.90 18.10
CA LYS A 118 3.83 3.57 17.78
C LYS A 118 4.97 2.55 17.71
N LYS A 119 5.82 2.71 16.71
CA LYS A 119 7.01 1.88 16.53
C LYS A 119 8.16 2.36 17.41
N ASP A 120 8.83 1.45 18.09
CA ASP A 120 10.03 1.75 18.86
C ASP A 120 11.30 1.65 18.02
N PHE A 121 11.70 2.78 17.44
CA PHE A 121 12.96 2.88 16.68
C PHE A 121 14.20 3.06 17.58
N SER A 122 14.08 2.99 18.91
CA SER A 122 15.23 3.09 19.81
C SER A 122 16.22 1.93 19.67
N VAL A 123 15.71 0.76 19.24
CA VAL A 123 16.51 -0.44 18.97
C VAL A 123 17.37 -0.33 17.71
N VAL A 124 17.09 0.63 16.84
CA VAL A 124 17.80 0.83 15.57
C VAL A 124 19.01 1.74 15.79
N GLY A 125 20.20 1.16 15.63
CA GLY A 125 21.49 1.84 15.70
C GLY A 125 21.79 2.65 14.45
N ALA A 126 22.83 3.50 14.53
CA ALA A 126 23.33 4.21 13.35
C ALA A 126 24.09 3.25 12.43
N GLY A 127 23.84 3.32 11.11
CA GLY A 127 24.44 2.41 10.13
C GLY A 127 23.78 1.03 10.01
N ASP A 128 22.77 0.73 10.85
CA ASP A 128 21.96 -0.48 10.75
C ASP A 128 21.24 -0.55 9.39
N VAL A 129 20.92 -1.77 8.96
CA VAL A 129 20.13 -2.00 7.75
C VAL A 129 18.66 -2.05 8.13
N VAL A 130 17.82 -1.26 7.46
CA VAL A 130 16.37 -1.25 7.71
C VAL A 130 15.59 -1.51 6.43
N ILE A 131 14.82 -2.59 6.43
CA ILE A 131 13.92 -2.99 5.35
C ILE A 131 12.58 -2.26 5.53
N LEU A 132 12.13 -1.57 4.49
CA LEU A 132 10.76 -1.09 4.37
C LEU A 132 9.92 -2.16 3.67
N PRO A 133 8.73 -2.53 4.19
CA PRO A 133 7.95 -3.66 3.70
C PRO A 133 7.27 -3.39 2.34
N ALA A 134 6.57 -4.38 1.79
CA ALA A 134 5.86 -4.24 0.52
C ALA A 134 4.78 -3.13 0.54
N PHE A 135 4.16 -2.90 1.70
CA PHE A 135 3.17 -1.84 1.95
C PHE A 135 3.81 -0.45 2.08
N GLY A 136 5.14 -0.40 2.20
CA GLY A 136 5.96 0.77 2.38
C GLY A 136 5.98 1.32 3.80
N ALA A 137 6.51 2.54 3.93
CA ALA A 137 6.65 3.24 5.21
C ALA A 137 6.25 4.71 5.05
N SER A 138 5.92 5.34 6.17
CA SER A 138 5.60 6.76 6.23
C SER A 138 6.82 7.63 5.98
N VAL A 139 6.57 8.87 5.54
CA VAL A 139 7.62 9.89 5.37
C VAL A 139 8.43 10.09 6.65
N GLN A 140 7.77 10.09 7.81
CA GLN A 140 8.40 10.30 9.11
C GLN A 140 9.36 9.16 9.46
N GLU A 141 8.98 7.91 9.20
CA GLU A 141 9.86 6.75 9.40
C GLU A 141 11.07 6.82 8.48
N MET A 142 10.87 7.09 7.18
CA MET A 142 11.98 7.22 6.23
C MET A 142 12.94 8.35 6.62
N GLN A 143 12.40 9.48 7.09
CA GLN A 143 13.22 10.61 7.55
C GLN A 143 14.05 10.22 8.77
N LEU A 144 13.43 9.60 9.78
CA LEU A 144 14.11 9.15 10.99
C LEU A 144 15.25 8.18 10.66
N LEU A 145 15.01 7.21 9.79
CA LEU A 145 16.01 6.22 9.38
C LEU A 145 17.15 6.88 8.58
N HIS A 146 16.82 7.84 7.73
CA HIS A 146 17.83 8.61 6.99
C HIS A 146 18.70 9.47 7.93
N GLU A 147 18.09 10.13 8.92
CA GLU A 147 18.80 10.93 9.93
C GLU A 147 19.70 10.09 10.84
N LYS A 148 19.35 8.81 11.05
CA LYS A 148 20.18 7.81 11.74
C LYS A 148 21.29 7.21 10.86
N ASP A 149 21.43 7.67 9.61
CA ASP A 149 22.39 7.11 8.64
C ASP A 149 22.20 5.59 8.43
N CYS A 150 20.96 5.11 8.48
CA CYS A 150 20.65 3.70 8.22
C CYS A 150 20.77 3.38 6.73
N LYS A 151 21.15 2.14 6.43
CA LYS A 151 21.07 1.57 5.08
C LYS A 151 19.63 1.11 4.83
N ILE A 152 18.86 1.90 4.10
CA ILE A 152 17.44 1.63 3.85
C ILE A 152 17.29 0.72 2.64
N VAL A 153 16.64 -0.43 2.82
CA VAL A 153 16.22 -1.31 1.72
C VAL A 153 14.73 -1.16 1.48
N ASP A 154 14.37 -0.42 0.44
CA ASP A 154 12.98 -0.14 0.10
C ASP A 154 12.38 -1.25 -0.79
N THR A 155 11.65 -2.17 -0.15
CA THR A 155 10.94 -3.24 -0.85
C THR A 155 9.53 -2.85 -1.29
N THR A 156 9.10 -1.59 -1.05
CA THR A 156 7.74 -1.11 -1.37
C THR A 156 7.32 -1.50 -2.77
N CYS A 157 6.14 -2.10 -2.87
CA CYS A 157 5.55 -2.51 -4.13
C CYS A 157 5.44 -1.30 -5.08
N PRO A 158 5.88 -1.41 -6.35
CA PRO A 158 5.78 -0.31 -7.31
C PRO A 158 4.36 0.21 -7.53
N TRP A 159 3.33 -0.62 -7.35
CA TRP A 159 1.92 -0.19 -7.38
C TRP A 159 1.58 0.74 -6.20
N VAL A 160 2.07 0.44 -4.99
CA VAL A 160 1.92 1.31 -3.81
C VAL A 160 2.65 2.64 -4.04
N SER A 161 3.88 2.60 -4.58
CA SER A 161 4.61 3.82 -4.94
C SER A 161 3.91 4.67 -6.01
N LYS A 162 3.11 4.06 -6.89
CA LYS A 162 2.27 4.78 -7.85
C LYS A 162 1.16 5.56 -7.14
N VAL A 163 0.54 4.99 -6.10
CA VAL A 163 -0.42 5.69 -5.24
C VAL A 163 0.25 6.88 -4.54
N TRP A 164 1.45 6.71 -3.98
CA TRP A 164 2.19 7.80 -3.34
C TRP A 164 2.45 8.96 -4.30
N ASN A 165 2.87 8.66 -5.54
CA ASN A 165 3.07 9.68 -6.56
C ASN A 165 1.77 10.42 -6.93
N THR A 166 0.61 9.77 -6.82
CA THR A 166 -0.70 10.37 -7.04
C THR A 166 -1.07 11.34 -5.92
N VAL A 167 -0.94 10.94 -4.65
CA VAL A 167 -1.24 11.86 -3.52
C VAL A 167 -0.26 13.04 -3.46
N GLU A 168 0.99 12.86 -3.88
CA GLU A 168 1.94 13.98 -4.04
C GLU A 168 1.53 14.95 -5.16
N LYS A 169 0.90 14.46 -6.24
CA LYS A 169 0.35 15.33 -7.29
C LYS A 169 -0.85 16.11 -6.78
N HIS A 170 -1.73 15.49 -5.98
CA HIS A 170 -2.84 16.17 -5.33
C HIS A 170 -2.32 17.28 -4.43
N LYS A 171 -1.36 16.97 -3.55
CA LYS A 171 -0.67 17.93 -2.69
C LYS A 171 -0.11 19.11 -3.47
N LYS A 172 0.65 18.88 -4.56
CA LYS A 172 1.23 19.96 -5.37
C LYS A 172 0.17 20.89 -5.99
N LYS A 173 -1.02 20.38 -6.26
CA LYS A 173 -2.11 21.14 -6.87
C LYS A 173 -3.13 21.66 -5.87
N GLU A 174 -2.91 21.48 -4.56
CA GLU A 174 -3.85 21.81 -3.49
C GLU A 174 -5.20 21.08 -3.64
N TYR A 175 -5.15 19.78 -3.94
CA TYR A 175 -6.31 18.88 -3.87
C TYR A 175 -6.23 18.02 -2.61
N THR A 176 -7.36 17.81 -1.97
CA THR A 176 -7.53 16.80 -0.93
C THR A 176 -7.54 15.41 -1.53
N SER A 177 -6.71 14.51 -1.00
CA SER A 177 -6.71 13.12 -1.41
C SER A 177 -7.83 12.35 -0.71
N ILE A 178 -8.85 11.94 -1.46
CA ILE A 178 -9.81 10.93 -1.03
C ILE A 178 -9.17 9.56 -1.23
N ILE A 179 -8.84 8.88 -0.13
CA ILE A 179 -8.16 7.59 -0.13
C ILE A 179 -9.18 6.50 0.18
N HIS A 180 -9.53 5.69 -0.82
CA HIS A 180 -10.33 4.49 -0.57
C HIS A 180 -9.47 3.43 0.13
N GLY A 181 -9.74 3.14 1.40
CA GLY A 181 -8.92 2.24 2.20
C GLY A 181 -9.30 2.20 3.67
N LYS A 182 -8.53 1.44 4.46
CA LYS A 182 -8.72 1.32 5.90
C LYS A 182 -7.75 2.27 6.62
N TYR A 183 -8.24 3.25 7.37
CA TYR A 183 -7.39 4.29 7.98
C TYR A 183 -6.26 3.77 8.89
N LYS A 184 -6.43 2.58 9.50
CA LYS A 184 -5.40 1.92 10.33
C LYS A 184 -4.45 1.01 9.55
N HIS A 185 -4.73 0.70 8.30
CA HIS A 185 -3.90 -0.21 7.52
C HIS A 185 -2.57 0.45 7.18
N GLU A 186 -1.48 -0.31 7.28
CA GLU A 186 -0.11 0.18 7.15
C GLU A 186 0.12 0.91 5.82
N GLU A 187 -0.38 0.34 4.72
CA GLU A 187 -0.33 0.98 3.39
C GLU A 187 -1.06 2.34 3.35
N THR A 188 -2.19 2.45 4.03
CA THR A 188 -2.98 3.70 4.08
C THR A 188 -2.31 4.73 4.97
N VAL A 189 -1.73 4.32 6.10
CA VAL A 189 -0.92 5.18 6.98
C VAL A 189 0.30 5.70 6.21
N ALA A 190 1.04 4.83 5.52
CA ALA A 190 2.16 5.23 4.68
C ALA A 190 1.70 6.20 3.59
N THR A 191 0.64 5.86 2.84
CA THR A 191 0.11 6.70 1.75
C THR A 191 -0.34 8.09 2.23
N SER A 192 -1.11 8.15 3.32
CA SER A 192 -1.60 9.42 3.87
C SER A 192 -0.48 10.35 4.34
N SER A 193 0.67 9.80 4.77
CA SER A 193 1.85 10.60 5.14
C SER A 193 2.47 11.40 3.97
N PHE A 194 2.22 10.98 2.72
CA PHE A 194 2.64 11.71 1.52
C PHE A 194 1.62 12.75 1.04
N ALA A 195 0.39 12.68 1.53
CA ALA A 195 -0.67 13.62 1.16
C ALA A 195 -0.48 14.97 1.85
N GLY A 196 -1.09 16.02 1.29
CA GLY A 196 -1.25 17.30 1.98
C GLY A 196 -2.46 17.24 2.89
N LYS A 197 -3.64 17.46 2.30
CA LYS A 197 -4.94 17.16 2.90
C LYS A 197 -5.43 15.80 2.44
N TYR A 198 -6.08 15.05 3.33
CA TYR A 198 -6.68 13.77 2.98
C TYR A 198 -7.93 13.46 3.80
N LEU A 199 -8.75 12.58 3.23
CA LEU A 199 -9.86 11.90 3.88
C LEU A 199 -9.86 10.44 3.41
N VAL A 200 -9.80 9.50 4.36
CA VAL A 200 -9.85 8.06 4.12
C VAL A 200 -11.30 7.58 4.21
N LEU A 201 -11.76 6.87 3.19
CA LEU A 201 -13.11 6.30 3.14
C LEU A 201 -13.02 4.78 3.06
N LEU A 202 -13.79 4.10 3.88
CA LEU A 202 -13.79 2.64 3.94
C LEU A 202 -14.54 1.99 2.77
N ASN A 203 -15.62 2.61 2.31
CA ASN A 203 -16.58 2.00 1.38
C ASN A 203 -17.42 3.06 0.66
N LEU A 204 -18.25 2.59 -0.28
CA LEU A 204 -19.16 3.45 -1.05
C LEU A 204 -20.16 4.22 -0.19
N GLN A 205 -20.67 3.63 0.90
CA GLN A 205 -21.63 4.30 1.79
C GLN A 205 -21.03 5.57 2.46
N GLN A 206 -19.76 5.50 2.88
CA GLN A 206 -19.07 6.69 3.38
C GLN A 206 -18.83 7.72 2.27
N ALA A 207 -18.54 7.27 1.05
CA ALA A 207 -18.40 8.18 -0.09
C ALA A 207 -19.72 8.89 -0.44
N GLU A 208 -20.87 8.20 -0.37
CA GLU A 208 -22.20 8.78 -0.54
C GLU A 208 -22.51 9.84 0.52
N TYR A 209 -22.14 9.58 1.78
CA TYR A 209 -22.28 10.56 2.86
C TYR A 209 -21.48 11.84 2.55
N VAL A 210 -20.22 11.71 2.14
CA VAL A 210 -19.36 12.85 1.81
C VAL A 210 -19.86 13.57 0.55
N ALA A 211 -20.30 12.84 -0.47
CA ALA A 211 -20.88 13.41 -1.67
C ALA A 211 -22.14 14.24 -1.36
N ASN A 212 -23.01 13.74 -0.48
CA ASN A 212 -24.17 14.47 -0.01
C ASN A 212 -23.78 15.75 0.77
N TYR A 213 -22.78 15.64 1.65
CA TYR A 213 -22.24 16.80 2.38
C TYR A 213 -21.70 17.87 1.42
N ILE A 214 -20.96 17.47 0.37
CA ILE A 214 -20.44 18.40 -0.64
C ILE A 214 -21.57 19.17 -1.32
N LEU A 215 -22.67 18.49 -1.68
CA LEU A 215 -23.77 19.11 -2.44
C LEU A 215 -24.70 19.96 -1.57
N ASN A 216 -25.04 19.47 -0.38
CA ASN A 216 -26.15 19.99 0.43
C ASN A 216 -25.69 20.62 1.75
N GLY A 217 -24.40 20.54 2.06
CA GLY A 217 -23.87 20.85 3.40
C GLY A 217 -24.27 19.79 4.42
N GLY A 218 -24.09 20.12 5.70
CA GLY A 218 -24.41 19.23 6.82
C GLY A 218 -23.91 19.81 8.13
N ASN A 219 -23.94 19.01 9.18
CA ASN A 219 -23.33 19.39 10.46
C ASN A 219 -21.82 19.12 10.40
N ARG A 220 -21.02 20.19 10.51
CA ARG A 220 -19.55 20.13 10.46
C ARG A 220 -18.96 19.27 11.59
N ASP A 221 -19.46 19.40 12.81
CA ASP A 221 -18.95 18.67 13.97
C ASP A 221 -19.26 17.17 13.87
N GLU A 222 -20.44 16.82 13.35
CA GLU A 222 -20.81 15.43 13.06
C GLU A 222 -19.87 14.81 12.01
N PHE A 223 -19.57 15.55 10.94
CA PHE A 223 -18.63 15.11 9.91
C PHE A 223 -17.25 14.85 10.52
N LEU A 224 -16.75 15.81 11.31
CA LEU A 224 -15.44 15.72 11.94
C LEU A 224 -15.35 14.56 12.95
N ASP A 225 -16.38 14.33 13.77
CA ASP A 225 -16.40 13.18 14.69
C ASP A 225 -16.45 11.85 13.94
N LYS A 226 -17.27 11.76 12.88
CA LYS A 226 -17.39 10.55 12.04
C LYS A 226 -16.06 10.13 11.43
N PHE A 227 -15.25 11.10 10.99
CA PHE A 227 -13.99 10.87 10.30
C PHE A 227 -12.75 11.26 11.11
N LYS A 228 -12.85 11.43 12.43
CA LYS A 228 -11.76 11.96 13.29
C LYS A 228 -10.41 11.25 13.18
N ASN A 229 -10.42 9.95 12.86
CA ASN A 229 -9.20 9.14 12.69
C ASN A 229 -8.79 8.96 11.21
N ALA A 230 -9.55 9.52 10.29
CA ALA A 230 -9.47 9.29 8.85
C ALA A 230 -9.23 10.57 8.06
N ILE A 231 -8.97 11.70 8.74
CA ILE A 231 -8.69 13.01 8.12
C ILE A 231 -7.31 13.53 8.51
N SER A 232 -6.74 14.39 7.68
CA SER A 232 -5.53 15.14 8.03
C SER A 232 -5.78 16.10 9.20
N VAL A 233 -4.72 16.48 9.93
CA VAL A 233 -4.82 17.48 11.00
C VAL A 233 -5.33 18.82 10.46
N GLY A 234 -6.26 19.45 11.18
CA GLY A 234 -6.87 20.72 10.80
C GLY A 234 -7.73 20.64 9.53
N PHE A 235 -8.30 19.48 9.24
CA PHE A 235 -9.22 19.30 8.12
C PHE A 235 -10.48 20.16 8.31
N ASP A 236 -10.86 20.90 7.28
CA ASP A 236 -12.09 21.69 7.27
C ASP A 236 -12.96 21.24 6.09
N PRO A 237 -14.06 20.50 6.30
CA PRO A 237 -14.83 19.91 5.21
C PRO A 237 -15.47 20.95 4.28
N GLU A 238 -15.59 22.20 4.71
CA GLU A 238 -16.12 23.30 3.88
C GLU A 238 -15.11 23.78 2.84
N GLN A 239 -13.81 23.79 3.17
CA GLN A 239 -12.72 24.24 2.29
C GLN A 239 -12.00 23.06 1.62
N ASP A 240 -11.65 22.04 2.41
CA ASP A 240 -10.80 20.93 1.96
C ASP A 240 -11.55 19.98 1.02
N LEU A 241 -12.89 20.02 0.95
CA LEU A 241 -13.66 19.24 -0.04
C LEU A 241 -13.97 20.01 -1.32
N GLU A 242 -13.45 21.23 -1.50
CA GLU A 242 -13.66 21.98 -2.74
C GLU A 242 -12.96 21.35 -3.93
N ARG A 243 -11.76 20.78 -3.71
CA ARG A 243 -10.92 20.19 -4.76
C ARG A 243 -10.44 18.83 -4.29
N ILE A 244 -10.92 17.77 -4.92
CA ILE A 244 -10.63 16.39 -4.47
C ILE A 244 -9.99 15.53 -5.54
N GLY A 245 -9.08 14.67 -5.12
CA GLY A 245 -8.39 13.70 -5.95
C GLY A 245 -8.58 12.27 -5.42
N ILE A 246 -8.77 11.28 -6.30
CA ILE A 246 -8.95 9.88 -5.88
C ILE A 246 -7.61 9.14 -5.79
N ALA A 247 -7.41 8.44 -4.67
CA ALA A 247 -6.36 7.47 -4.44
C ALA A 247 -6.93 6.25 -3.72
N ASN A 248 -6.17 5.16 -3.59
CA ASN A 248 -6.65 3.94 -2.96
C ASN A 248 -5.52 3.16 -2.28
N GLN A 249 -5.91 2.34 -1.31
CA GLN A 249 -5.16 1.17 -0.88
C GLN A 249 -5.28 0.08 -1.97
N THR A 250 -4.15 -0.53 -2.36
CA THR A 250 -4.04 -1.45 -3.51
C THR A 250 -4.79 -2.77 -3.34
N THR A 251 -5.15 -3.12 -2.11
CA THR A 251 -5.92 -4.32 -1.77
C THR A 251 -7.42 -4.07 -1.61
N MET A 252 -7.91 -2.86 -1.90
CA MET A 252 -9.35 -2.58 -1.96
C MET A 252 -9.93 -3.03 -3.30
N LEU A 253 -11.25 -3.23 -3.34
CA LEU A 253 -11.96 -3.61 -4.57
C LEU A 253 -11.75 -2.55 -5.66
N LYS A 254 -11.30 -2.99 -6.85
CA LYS A 254 -11.12 -2.12 -8.01
C LYS A 254 -12.44 -1.49 -8.41
N THR A 255 -13.47 -2.31 -8.54
CA THR A 255 -14.82 -1.91 -8.92
C THR A 255 -15.41 -0.88 -7.96
N GLU A 256 -15.25 -1.06 -6.65
CA GLU A 256 -15.73 -0.09 -5.66
C GLU A 256 -14.94 1.23 -5.71
N THR A 257 -13.61 1.17 -5.90
CA THR A 257 -12.77 2.37 -6.07
C THR A 257 -13.22 3.17 -7.29
N GLU A 258 -13.51 2.50 -8.41
CA GLU A 258 -14.03 3.14 -9.63
C GLU A 258 -15.42 3.74 -9.43
N GLN A 259 -16.30 3.07 -8.68
CA GLN A 259 -17.62 3.59 -8.31
C GLN A 259 -17.52 4.85 -7.46
N ILE A 260 -16.65 4.84 -6.44
CA ILE A 260 -16.35 6.02 -5.61
C ILE A 260 -15.83 7.18 -6.47
N GLY A 261 -14.92 6.89 -7.41
CA GLY A 261 -14.40 7.90 -8.34
C GLY A 261 -15.50 8.52 -9.21
N LYS A 262 -16.36 7.69 -9.83
CA LYS A 262 -17.51 8.16 -10.64
C LYS A 262 -18.53 8.94 -9.81
N LEU A 263 -18.75 8.53 -8.56
CA LEU A 263 -19.63 9.24 -7.63
C LEU A 263 -19.11 10.66 -7.40
N PHE A 264 -17.84 10.81 -7.06
CA PHE A 264 -17.23 12.11 -6.80
C PHE A 264 -17.09 12.97 -8.05
N GLU A 265 -16.78 12.38 -9.21
CA GLU A 265 -16.80 13.07 -10.50
C GLU A 265 -18.17 13.71 -10.77
N ARG A 266 -19.24 12.93 -10.67
CA ARG A 266 -20.63 13.42 -10.84
C ARG A 266 -21.00 14.46 -9.79
N THR A 267 -20.54 14.27 -8.56
CA THR A 267 -20.77 15.22 -7.45
C THR A 267 -20.15 16.57 -7.76
N MET A 268 -18.88 16.59 -8.19
CA MET A 268 -18.17 17.82 -8.54
C MET A 268 -18.75 18.49 -9.79
N MET A 269 -19.14 17.72 -10.81
CA MET A 269 -19.87 18.25 -11.96
C MET A 269 -21.19 18.92 -11.56
N LYS A 270 -21.92 18.34 -10.62
CA LYS A 270 -23.21 18.85 -10.16
C LYS A 270 -23.06 20.12 -9.30
N LYS A 271 -21.99 20.23 -8.52
CA LYS A 271 -21.70 21.39 -7.67
C LYS A 271 -21.10 22.57 -8.45
N TYR A 272 -20.09 22.32 -9.28
CA TYR A 272 -19.27 23.36 -9.91
C TYR A 272 -19.50 23.51 -11.42
N GLY A 273 -20.32 22.65 -12.02
CA GLY A 273 -20.56 22.61 -13.46
C GLY A 273 -19.51 21.79 -14.21
N THR A 274 -19.85 21.35 -15.41
CA THR A 274 -18.98 20.50 -16.25
C THR A 274 -17.74 21.23 -16.76
N SER A 275 -17.84 22.55 -17.00
CA SER A 275 -16.74 23.38 -17.49
C SER A 275 -15.60 23.53 -16.48
N ASN A 276 -15.90 23.44 -15.18
CA ASN A 276 -14.93 23.65 -14.10
C ASN A 276 -14.49 22.32 -13.45
N LEU A 277 -14.91 21.17 -13.97
CA LEU A 277 -14.64 19.86 -13.35
C LEU A 277 -13.14 19.64 -13.08
N ASN A 278 -12.29 20.00 -14.05
CA ASN A 278 -10.84 19.80 -13.95
C ASN A 278 -10.19 20.61 -12.82
N ASP A 279 -10.84 21.68 -12.33
CA ASP A 279 -10.35 22.48 -11.22
C ASP A 279 -10.74 21.89 -9.86
N HIS A 280 -11.76 21.02 -9.83
CA HIS A 280 -12.35 20.47 -8.60
C HIS A 280 -12.20 18.95 -8.44
N PHE A 281 -11.91 18.22 -9.50
CA PHE A 281 -11.79 16.77 -9.48
C PHE A 281 -10.56 16.27 -10.25
N GLN A 282 -9.88 15.28 -9.67
CA GLN A 282 -8.84 14.53 -10.37
C GLN A 282 -8.91 13.05 -10.01
N SER A 283 -8.70 12.17 -10.98
CA SER A 283 -8.56 10.74 -10.73
C SER A 283 -7.46 10.17 -11.60
N PHE A 284 -6.65 9.28 -11.02
CA PHE A 284 -5.63 8.54 -11.72
C PHE A 284 -5.82 7.05 -11.47
N ASN A 285 -5.58 6.22 -12.47
CA ASN A 285 -5.59 4.78 -12.25
C ASN A 285 -4.36 4.37 -11.43
N THR A 286 -4.57 4.11 -10.14
CA THR A 286 -3.58 3.60 -9.18
C THR A 286 -3.88 2.18 -8.71
N ILE A 287 -4.84 1.52 -9.34
CA ILE A 287 -5.33 0.22 -8.91
C ILE A 287 -4.37 -0.87 -9.41
N CYS A 288 -4.10 -1.85 -8.54
CA CYS A 288 -3.33 -3.04 -8.88
C CYS A 288 -4.30 -4.16 -9.28
N ASP A 289 -4.06 -4.80 -10.42
CA ASP A 289 -4.98 -5.82 -10.94
C ASP A 289 -4.91 -7.14 -10.14
N ALA A 290 -3.80 -7.41 -9.46
CA ALA A 290 -3.58 -8.65 -8.70
C ALA A 290 -4.68 -8.96 -7.66
N THR A 291 -5.25 -7.93 -7.03
CA THR A 291 -6.35 -8.06 -6.07
C THR A 291 -7.63 -8.50 -6.79
N GLN A 292 -7.95 -7.87 -7.91
CA GLN A 292 -9.18 -8.14 -8.67
C GLN A 292 -9.11 -9.51 -9.35
N GLU A 293 -7.99 -9.85 -10.00
CA GLU A 293 -7.78 -11.16 -10.64
C GLU A 293 -8.01 -12.33 -9.68
N ARG A 294 -7.53 -12.22 -8.44
CA ARG A 294 -7.72 -13.26 -7.41
C ARG A 294 -9.17 -13.36 -6.94
N GLN A 295 -9.89 -12.25 -6.88
CA GLN A 295 -11.30 -12.27 -6.51
C GLN A 295 -12.18 -12.80 -7.64
N ASP A 296 -11.89 -12.41 -8.88
CA ASP A 296 -12.57 -12.92 -10.06
C ASP A 296 -12.37 -14.45 -10.16
N ALA A 297 -11.14 -14.93 -10.00
CA ALA A 297 -10.84 -16.36 -9.99
C ALA A 297 -11.55 -17.12 -8.83
N MET A 298 -11.76 -16.47 -7.69
CA MET A 298 -12.54 -17.03 -6.58
C MET A 298 -14.05 -17.07 -6.88
N LEU A 299 -14.58 -16.13 -7.65
CA LEU A 299 -15.98 -16.13 -8.07
C LEU A 299 -16.25 -17.19 -9.16
N GLU A 300 -15.30 -17.40 -10.07
CA GLU A 300 -15.37 -18.43 -11.12
C GLU A 300 -15.24 -19.86 -10.57
N LEU A 301 -14.71 -20.01 -9.35
CA LEU A 301 -14.62 -21.28 -8.64
C LEU A 301 -15.95 -21.82 -8.12
N VAL A 302 -16.99 -20.98 -7.99
CA VAL A 302 -18.27 -21.34 -7.37
C VAL A 302 -19.31 -21.67 -8.43
#